data_AF-A0AAQ0TIN6-F1
#
_entry.id   AF-A0AAQ0TIN6-F1
#
_cell.length_a   1.000
_cell.length_b   1.000
_cell.length_c   1.000
_cell.angle_alpha   90.00
_cell.angle_beta   90.00
_cell.angle_gamma   90.00
#
_symmetry.space_group_name_H-M   'P 1'
#
loop_
_entity.id
_entity.type
_entity.pdbx_description
1 polymer ?
#
loop_
_entity_poly.entity_id
_entity_poly.type
_entity_poly.pdbx_seq_one_letter_code
_entity_poly.pdbx_strand_id
1 'polypeptide(L)' 'MILKLKYIGVNDWSYRVYEDQNGRRYGNIELEDSNDISAIYLLTADYEEPLCPITDCKDLETVEITHRDGSVNTITIPNK' A
#
# COMPACT_ATOMS: atom_id res chain seq x y z
N MET A 1 15.53 -2.58 -1.26
CA MET A 1 14.97 -1.22 -1.46
C MET A 1 13.72 -1.06 -0.60
N ILE A 2 13.48 0.12 -0.03
CA ILE A 2 12.29 0.43 0.79
C ILE A 2 11.33 1.31 -0.02
N LEU A 3 10.06 0.90 -0.14
CA LEU A 3 8.99 1.78 -0.65
C LEU A 3 8.34 2.51 0.52
N LYS A 4 8.25 3.84 0.43
CA LYS A 4 7.52 4.65 1.40
C LYS A 4 6.18 5.06 0.83
N LEU A 5 5.12 4.82 1.60
CA LEU A 5 3.73 5.07 1.24
C LEU A 5 3.09 6.02 2.26
N LYS A 6 2.45 7.09 1.77
CA LYS A 6 1.72 8.05 2.59
C LYS A 6 0.22 7.92 2.34
N TYR A 7 -0.57 7.78 3.40
CA TYR A 7 -2.03 7.78 3.29
C TYR A 7 -2.55 9.11 2.69
N ILE A 8 -3.42 9.01 1.69
CA ILE A 8 -4.05 10.17 1.03
C ILE A 8 -5.58 10.16 1.06
N GLY A 9 -6.23 9.02 1.34
CA GLY A 9 -7.69 8.96 1.39
C GLY A 9 -8.27 7.56 1.26
N VAL A 10 -9.57 7.51 1.02
CA VAL A 10 -10.33 6.29 0.69
C VAL A 10 -10.90 6.48 -0.71
N ASN A 11 -10.85 5.45 -1.57
CA ASN A 11 -11.48 5.49 -2.89
C ASN A 11 -12.93 4.95 -2.86
N ASP A 12 -13.61 5.00 -4.01
CA ASP A 12 -15.01 4.57 -4.14
C ASP A 12 -15.24 3.08 -3.86
N TRP A 13 -14.18 2.27 -3.95
CA TRP A 13 -14.17 0.85 -3.61
C TRP A 13 -13.91 0.60 -2.12
N SER A 14 -13.90 1.66 -1.31
CA SER A 14 -13.62 1.64 0.13
C SER A 14 -12.21 1.16 0.50
N TYR A 15 -11.25 1.23 -0.43
CA TYR A 15 -9.84 0.97 -0.14
C TYR A 15 -9.17 2.21 0.40
N ARG A 16 -8.22 2.01 1.33
CA ARG A 16 -7.29 3.09 1.68
C ARG A 16 -6.29 3.27 0.55
N VAL A 17 -6.09 4.52 0.17
CA VAL A 17 -5.20 4.92 -0.91
C VAL A 17 -3.95 5.55 -0.31
N TYR A 18 -2.81 5.13 -0.82
CA TYR A 18 -1.50 5.62 -0.46
C TYR A 18 -0.75 6.12 -1.71
N GLU A 19 0.19 7.03 -1.50
CA GLU A 19 1.03 7.59 -2.56
C GLU A 19 2.51 7.45 -2.21
N ASP A 20 3.34 7.08 -3.19
CA ASP A 20 4.80 7.07 -3.06
C ASP A 20 5.44 8.40 -3.48
N GLN A 21 6.75 8.52 -3.26
CA GLN A 21 7.55 9.72 -3.60
C GLN A 21 7.57 10.08 -5.09
N ASN A 22 7.16 9.17 -5.98
CA ASN A 22 7.07 9.38 -7.41
C ASN A 22 5.63 9.69 -7.87
N GLY A 23 4.69 9.85 -6.94
CA GLY A 23 3.28 10.08 -7.22
C GLY A 23 2.51 8.84 -7.66
N ARG A 24 3.10 7.64 -7.53
CA ARG A 24 2.38 6.39 -7.84
C ARG A 24 1.47 6.02 -6.68
N ARG A 25 0.29 5.51 -7.00
CA ARG A 25 -0.74 5.21 -6.01
C ARG A 25 -0.94 3.73 -5.78
N TYR A 26 -1.26 3.41 -4.53
CA TYR A 26 -1.41 2.05 -4.04
C TYR A 26 -2.69 1.95 -3.21
N GLY A 27 -3.38 0.81 -3.29
CA GLY A 27 -4.57 0.49 -2.51
C GLY A 27 -4.30 -0.64 -1.54
N ASN A 28 -4.93 -0.63 -0.36
CA ASN A 28 -4.92 -1.77 0.55
C ASN A 28 -6.33 -2.14 1.00
N ILE A 29 -6.52 -3.44 1.25
CA ILE A 29 -7.68 -3.98 1.98
C ILE A 29 -7.18 -4.25 3.40
N GLU A 30 -7.58 -3.44 4.38
CA GLU A 30 -7.45 -3.83 5.78
C GLU A 30 -8.58 -4.81 6.08
N LEU A 31 -8.25 -6.01 6.57
CA LEU A 31 -9.25 -6.85 7.20
C LEU A 31 -9.67 -6.13 8.50
N GLU A 32 -10.97 -5.88 8.68
CA GLU A 32 -11.54 -4.98 9.71
C GLU A 32 -11.07 -5.24 11.16
N ASP A 33 -10.46 -6.40 11.43
CA ASP A 33 -10.02 -6.81 12.77
C ASP A 33 -8.49 -6.99 12.92
N SER A 34 -7.70 -6.62 11.91
CA SER A 34 -6.25 -6.72 12.00
C SER A 34 -5.58 -5.41 11.59
N ASN A 35 -4.69 -4.91 12.44
CA ASN A 35 -3.61 -4.02 12.01
C ASN A 35 -2.68 -4.68 10.97
N ASP A 36 -2.94 -5.95 10.63
CA ASP A 36 -2.28 -6.66 9.54
C ASP A 36 -2.82 -6.21 8.19
N ILE A 37 -1.95 -5.59 7.41
CA ILE A 37 -2.18 -5.28 6.02
C ILE A 37 -1.96 -6.57 5.24
N SER A 38 -3.06 -7.20 4.81
CA SER A 38 -3.02 -8.51 4.15
C SER A 38 -2.42 -8.43 2.75
N ALA A 39 -2.60 -7.29 2.07
CA ALA A 39 -1.98 -7.00 0.78
C ALA A 39 -2.05 -5.50 0.46
N ILE A 40 -1.03 -5.01 -0.25
CA ILE A 40 -1.01 -3.69 -0.90
C ILE A 40 -0.92 -3.93 -2.39
N TYR A 41 -1.73 -3.22 -3.17
CA TYR A 41 -1.78 -3.33 -4.62
C TYR A 41 -1.39 -2.01 -5.26
N LEU A 42 -0.65 -2.05 -6.38
CA LEU A 42 -0.53 -0.87 -7.24
C LEU A 42 -1.89 -0.59 -7.91
N LEU A 43 -2.30 0.67 -8.03
CA LEU A 43 -3.55 1.03 -8.69
C LEU A 43 -3.33 1.46 -10.15
N THR A 44 -4.35 1.29 -10.99
CA THR A 44 -4.40 1.87 -12.34
C THR A 44 -4.33 3.40 -12.29
N ALA A 45 -3.99 4.01 -13.44
CA ALA A 45 -3.92 5.47 -13.57
C ALA A 45 -5.25 6.17 -13.24
N ASP A 46 -6.37 5.49 -13.48
CA ASP A 46 -7.73 5.96 -13.20
C ASP A 46 -8.21 5.62 -11.78
N TYR A 47 -7.38 4.94 -10.97
CA TYR A 47 -7.66 4.57 -9.57
C TYR A 47 -8.78 3.55 -9.37
N GLU A 48 -9.20 2.88 -10.44
CA GLU A 48 -10.38 2.01 -10.45
C GLU A 48 -10.05 0.54 -10.18
N GLU A 49 -8.83 0.07 -10.49
CA GLU A 49 -8.51 -1.37 -10.40
C GLU A 49 -7.13 -1.67 -9.78
N PRO A 50 -7.01 -2.71 -8.93
CA PRO A 50 -5.71 -3.19 -8.46
C PRO A 50 -4.97 -3.91 -9.59
N LEU A 51 -3.75 -3.47 -9.87
CA LEU A 51 -2.91 -3.99 -10.95
C LEU A 51 -2.11 -5.24 -10.53
N CYS A 52 -1.40 -5.16 -9.40
CA CYS A 52 -0.56 -6.25 -8.91
C CYS A 52 -0.32 -6.11 -7.41
N PRO A 53 -0.23 -7.22 -6.66
CA PRO A 53 0.19 -7.18 -5.28
C PRO A 53 1.66 -6.76 -5.20
N ILE A 54 2.01 -5.94 -4.21
CA ILE A 54 3.37 -5.43 -4.02
C ILE A 54 4.38 -6.55 -3.76
N THR A 55 3.91 -7.72 -3.33
CA THR A 55 4.71 -8.94 -3.15
C THR A 55 5.32 -9.46 -4.44
N ASP A 56 4.77 -9.11 -5.61
CA ASP A 56 5.32 -9.48 -6.92
C ASP A 56 6.33 -8.46 -7.46
N CYS A 57 6.54 -7.33 -6.76
CA CYS A 57 7.56 -6.34 -7.12
C CYS A 57 8.95 -6.83 -6.67
N LYS A 58 9.69 -7.46 -7.60
CA LYS A 58 10.98 -8.17 -7.37
C LYS A 58 12.07 -7.40 -6.60
N ASP A 59 12.01 -6.07 -6.55
CA ASP A 59 13.06 -5.25 -5.93
C ASP A 59 12.73 -4.75 -4.51
N LEU A 60 11.50 -4.98 -4.04
CA LEU A 60 11.03 -4.49 -2.75
C LEU A 60 11.28 -5.49 -1.62
N GLU A 61 11.98 -5.02 -0.59
CA GLU A 61 12.25 -5.79 0.64
C GLU A 61 11.29 -5.40 1.75
N THR A 62 10.91 -4.13 1.76
CA THR A 62 10.15 -3.53 2.84
C THR A 62 9.26 -2.43 2.32
N VAL A 63 8.08 -2.29 2.91
CA VAL A 63 7.15 -1.19 2.67
C VAL A 63 6.93 -0.47 4.00
N GLU A 64 7.17 0.83 4.02
CA GLU A 64 6.82 1.70 5.14
C GLU A 64 5.55 2.46 4.81
N ILE A 65 4.57 2.43 5.71
CA ILE A 65 3.26 3.06 5.53
C ILE A 65 3.04 4.06 6.63
N THR A 66 2.86 5.32 6.26
CA THR A 66 2.44 6.37 7.17
C THR A 66 0.91 6.49 7.14
N HIS A 67 0.28 6.18 8.27
CA HIS A 67 -1.17 6.24 8.46
C HIS A 67 -1.65 7.68 8.69
N ARG A 68 -2.98 7.87 8.68
CA ARG A 68 -3.62 9.19 8.88
C ARG A 68 -3.26 9.85 10.22
N ASP A 69 -3.10 9.05 11.26
CA ASP A 69 -2.73 9.51 12.60
C ASP A 69 -1.22 9.82 12.75
N GLY A 70 -0.44 9.64 11.68
CA GLY A 70 1.00 9.84 11.67
C GLY A 70 1.80 8.63 12.16
N SER A 71 1.15 7.54 12.56
CA SER A 71 1.83 6.29 12.89
C SER A 71 2.48 5.68 11.65
N VAL A 72 3.60 4.98 11.84
CA VAL A 72 4.33 4.32 10.77
C VAL A 72 4.33 2.82 11.03
N ASN A 73 3.83 2.06 10.06
CA ASN A 73 3.92 0.60 10.02
C ASN A 73 4.93 0.17 8.97
N THR A 74 5.71 -0.86 9.29
CA THR A 74 6.72 -1.42 8.39
C THR A 74 6.37 -2.87 8.10
N ILE A 75 6.15 -3.18 6.82
CA ILE A 75 5.84 -4.53 6.34
C ILE A 75 7.07 -5.07 5.63
N THR A 76 7.55 -6.23 6.08
CA THR A 76 8.61 -6.97 5.39
C THR A 76 7.97 -7.90 4.37
N ILE A 77 8.44 -7.88 3.13
CA ILE A 77 7.90 -8.76 2.07
C ILE A 77 8.58 -10.14 2.19
N PRO A 78 7.85 -11.22 2.51
CA PRO A 78 8.45 -12.48 2.97
C PRO A 78 9.05 -13.38 1.87
N ASN A 79 9.21 -12.90 0.63
CA ASN A 79 9.79 -13.68 -0.48
C ASN A 79 11.04 -13.02 -1.11
N LYS A 80 11.83 -12.40 -0.23
CA LYS A 80 13.28 -12.42 -0.32
C LYS A 80 13.84 -13.22 0.86
#